data_AF-A0A958B589-F1
#
_entry.id   AF-A0A958B589-F1
#
_cell.length_a   1.000
_cell.length_b   1.000
_cell.length_c   1.000
_cell.angle_alpha   90.00
_cell.angle_beta   90.00
_cell.angle_gamma   90.00
#
_symmetry.space_group_name_H-M   'P 1'
#
loop_
_entity.id
_entity.type
_entity.pdbx_description
1 polymer ?
#
loop_
_entity_poly.entity_id
_entity_poly.type
_entity_poly.pdbx_seq_one_letter_code
_entity_poly.pdbx_strand_id
1 'polypeptide(L)'
;MKHGKLKAVSVVIIGLLLGYTIATQLNGFLGIDFIAKDLPVEVVPDEVHALDASAPMDAVSAVVLSSGALQDELLVRAAETLADAVQTRTGQRPLIAEVGGDLPAGLRIIVGAQSAPELAKSQPESPEAFTLASLQPAGDDQALGVVGGSRLGDAYGMYRLADELLAGVDDAVLFSQPQTVVPAMSRRLVDLGAVGIPQDPTGWDPANYSHHLRAFEDVFLAEAPYVDQEKFAEVQAQFADYVQRMIAYGNNGIVIPGFLEFINFDHIGDGFEVYSADSDYRARHL
;
A
#
# COMPACT_ATOMS: atom_id res chain seq x y z
N MET A 1 42.62 -19.80 50.98
CA MET A 1 41.32 -19.49 50.32
C MET A 1 40.73 -18.10 50.59
N LYS A 2 40.91 -17.45 51.75
CA LYS A 2 40.29 -16.12 52.02
C LYS A 2 40.86 -14.93 51.21
N HIS A 3 42.14 -14.95 50.85
CA HIS A 3 42.80 -13.83 50.16
C HIS A 3 42.43 -13.72 48.66
N GLY A 4 42.10 -14.83 47.99
CA GLY A 4 41.69 -14.81 46.58
C GLY A 4 40.31 -14.18 46.36
N LYS A 5 39.37 -14.42 47.29
CA LYS A 5 38.03 -13.84 47.24
C LYS A 5 38.05 -12.32 47.41
N LEU A 6 38.93 -11.80 48.28
CA LEU A 6 39.06 -10.36 48.51
C LEU A 6 39.61 -9.62 47.27
N LYS A 7 40.56 -10.22 46.55
CA LYS A 7 41.08 -9.67 45.29
C LYS A 7 40.03 -9.66 44.19
N ALA A 8 39.27 -10.75 44.03
CA ALA A 8 38.20 -10.83 43.04
C ALA A 8 37.11 -9.77 43.29
N VAL A 9 36.68 -9.61 44.55
CA VAL A 9 35.71 -8.56 44.93
C VAL A 9 36.26 -7.16 44.64
N SER A 10 37.54 -6.92 44.94
CA SER A 10 38.17 -5.61 44.68
C SER A 10 38.22 -5.28 43.18
N VAL A 11 38.54 -6.27 42.33
CA VAL A 11 38.56 -6.09 40.87
C VAL A 11 37.16 -5.79 40.34
N VAL A 12 36.13 -6.49 40.83
CA VAL A 12 34.73 -6.23 40.44
C VAL A 12 34.31 -4.82 40.85
N ILE A 13 34.61 -4.39 42.08
CA ILE A 13 34.26 -3.05 42.56
C ILE A 13 34.96 -1.97 41.73
N ILE A 14 36.26 -2.13 41.47
CA ILE A 14 37.02 -1.18 40.65
C ILE A 14 36.46 -1.12 39.23
N GLY A 15 36.14 -2.27 38.63
CA GLY A 15 35.52 -2.33 37.30
C GLY A 15 34.17 -1.60 37.24
N LEU A 16 33.31 -1.81 38.24
CA LEU A 16 32.01 -1.14 38.33
C LEU A 16 32.17 0.38 38.50
N LEU A 17 33.08 0.83 39.36
CA LEU A 17 33.34 2.26 39.57
C LEU A 17 33.93 2.93 38.32
N LEU A 18 34.85 2.25 37.64
CA LEU A 18 35.43 2.76 36.40
C LEU A 18 34.38 2.84 35.29
N GLY A 19 33.57 1.79 35.13
CA GLY A 19 32.45 1.77 34.18
C GLY A 19 31.42 2.86 34.44
N TYR A 20 31.02 3.06 35.70
CA TYR A 20 30.12 4.14 36.11
C TYR A 20 30.70 5.53 35.80
N THR A 21 32.00 5.72 36.05
CA THR A 21 32.67 7.00 35.81
C THR A 21 32.75 7.31 34.31
N ILE A 22 33.08 6.32 33.48
CA ILE A 22 33.13 6.48 32.02
C ILE A 22 31.72 6.77 31.46
N ALA A 23 30.71 6.04 31.92
CA ALA A 23 29.32 6.24 31.49
C ALA A 23 28.80 7.64 31.84
N THR A 24 29.08 8.14 33.05
CA THR A 24 28.66 9.48 33.48
C THR A 24 29.37 10.59 32.71
N GLN A 25 30.68 10.45 32.43
CA GLN A 25 31.43 11.40 31.60
C GLN A 25 30.94 11.40 30.15
N LEU A 26 30.65 10.23 29.57
CA LEU A 26 30.10 10.14 28.21
C LEU A 26 28.71 10.77 28.12
N ASN A 27 27.81 10.47 29.07
CA ASN A 27 26.47 11.08 29.09
C ASN A 27 26.54 12.61 29.24
N GLY A 28 27.42 13.10 30.12
CA GLY A 28 27.64 14.53 30.30
C GLY A 28 28.25 15.21 29.07
N PHE A 29 29.25 14.59 28.44
CA PHE A 29 29.88 15.11 27.21
C PHE A 29 28.91 15.14 26.03
N LEU A 30 28.08 14.10 25.88
CA LEU A 30 27.08 14.00 24.82
C LEU A 30 25.83 14.86 25.08
N GLY A 31 25.71 15.48 26.27
CA GLY A 31 24.53 16.26 26.65
C GLY A 31 23.25 15.45 26.64
N ILE A 32 23.33 14.15 26.96
CA ILE A 32 22.17 13.26 26.97
C ILE A 32 21.42 13.51 28.28
N ASP A 33 20.35 14.29 28.17
CA ASP A 33 19.42 14.54 29.27
C ASP A 33 18.05 13.94 28.93
N PHE A 34 17.51 13.13 29.86
CA PHE A 34 16.18 12.54 29.72
C PHE A 34 15.16 13.46 30.42
N ILE A 35 14.79 14.52 29.72
CA ILE A 35 13.71 15.41 30.16
C ILE A 35 12.41 14.80 29.66
N ALA A 36 11.46 14.52 30.57
CA ALA A 36 10.12 14.16 30.16
C ALA A 36 9.59 15.28 29.26
N LYS A 37 9.28 14.94 28.00
CA LYS A 37 8.76 15.93 27.06
C LYS A 37 7.46 16.45 27.63
N ASP A 38 7.38 17.76 27.89
CA ASP A 38 6.09 18.42 28.13
C ASP A 38 5.28 18.26 26.86
N LEU A 39 4.43 17.24 26.85
CA LEU A 39 3.48 17.04 25.77
C LEU A 39 2.42 18.14 25.93
N PRO A 40 2.10 18.89 24.87
CA PRO A 40 0.95 19.77 24.92
C PRO A 40 -0.26 18.92 25.33
N VAL A 41 -1.08 19.46 26.25
CA VAL A 41 -2.36 18.82 26.58
C VAL A 41 -3.13 18.73 25.27
N GLU A 42 -3.42 17.50 24.85
CA GLU A 42 -4.21 17.26 23.64
C GLU A 42 -5.58 17.89 23.87
N VAL A 43 -5.84 18.97 23.14
CA VAL A 43 -7.14 19.63 23.15
C VAL A 43 -8.05 18.70 22.37
N VAL A 44 -8.79 17.86 23.08
CA VAL A 44 -9.91 17.13 22.51
C VAL A 44 -10.88 18.21 22.00
N PRO A 45 -11.16 18.30 20.69
CA PRO A 45 -12.10 19.28 20.19
C PRO A 45 -13.46 19.07 20.88
N ASP A 46 -14.01 20.10 21.52
CA ASP A 46 -15.30 20.03 22.23
C ASP A 46 -16.48 19.72 21.28
N GLU A 47 -16.31 19.98 19.99
CA GLU A 47 -17.27 19.63 18.94
C GLU A 47 -16.55 18.88 17.81
N VAL A 48 -16.91 17.61 17.64
CA VAL A 48 -16.83 16.98 16.32
C VAL A 48 -17.89 17.68 15.49
N HIS A 49 -17.51 18.67 14.69
CA HIS A 49 -18.41 19.21 13.68
C HIS A 49 -18.87 18.03 12.82
N ALA A 50 -20.17 17.75 12.86
CA ALA A 50 -20.76 16.80 11.93
C ALA A 50 -20.40 17.30 10.54
N LEU A 51 -19.76 16.43 9.75
CA LEU A 51 -19.51 16.76 8.34
C LEU A 51 -20.85 17.11 7.72
N ASP A 52 -20.87 18.22 6.98
CA ASP A 52 -22.06 18.60 6.23
C ASP A 52 -22.49 17.42 5.35
N ALA A 53 -23.78 17.14 5.34
CA ALA A 53 -24.32 16.10 4.49
C ALA A 53 -23.98 16.45 3.04
N SER A 54 -23.20 15.59 2.39
CA SER A 54 -22.80 15.78 1.01
C SER A 54 -24.02 15.92 0.10
N ALA A 55 -23.97 16.84 -0.86
CA ALA A 55 -25.09 17.09 -1.78
C ALA A 55 -25.57 15.79 -2.44
N PRO A 56 -26.88 15.58 -2.65
CA PRO A 56 -27.38 14.37 -3.30
C PRO A 56 -26.81 14.25 -4.73
N MET A 57 -26.42 13.03 -5.11
CA MET A 57 -25.91 12.69 -6.44
C MET A 57 -26.93 11.82 -7.18
N ASP A 58 -27.06 12.01 -8.49
CA ASP A 58 -27.89 11.14 -9.34
C ASP A 58 -27.37 9.69 -9.34
N ALA A 59 -28.29 8.72 -9.46
CA ALA A 59 -27.93 7.32 -9.48
C ALA A 59 -27.07 6.97 -10.70
N VAL A 60 -25.88 6.42 -10.46
CA VAL A 60 -25.03 5.88 -11.52
C VAL A 60 -25.52 4.47 -11.85
N SER A 61 -25.92 4.28 -13.10
CA SER A 61 -26.50 3.03 -13.60
C SER A 61 -25.44 1.97 -13.92
N ALA A 62 -24.28 2.40 -14.45
CA ALA A 62 -23.22 1.48 -14.85
C ALA A 62 -21.81 2.12 -14.85
N VAL A 63 -20.80 1.28 -14.60
CA VAL A 63 -19.39 1.50 -14.90
C VAL A 63 -19.03 0.66 -16.13
N VAL A 64 -18.72 1.33 -17.24
CA VAL A 64 -18.50 0.74 -18.56
C VAL A 64 -17.01 0.71 -18.86
N LEU A 65 -16.43 -0.49 -18.92
CA LEU A 65 -15.01 -0.73 -19.17
C LEU A 65 -14.73 -1.03 -20.64
N SER A 66 -13.47 -0.88 -21.04
CA SER A 66 -12.99 -1.32 -22.37
C SER A 66 -13.10 -2.84 -22.54
N SER A 67 -13.15 -3.33 -23.78
CA SER A 67 -13.26 -4.77 -24.05
C SER A 67 -12.06 -5.54 -23.48
N GLY A 68 -12.34 -6.66 -22.82
CA GLY A 68 -11.34 -7.51 -22.15
C GLY A 68 -10.93 -7.04 -20.75
N ALA A 69 -11.40 -5.88 -20.28
CA ALA A 69 -11.08 -5.35 -18.96
C ALA A 69 -11.61 -6.22 -17.80
N LEU A 70 -12.67 -7.01 -18.00
CA LEU A 70 -13.17 -7.93 -16.99
C LEU A 70 -12.26 -9.16 -16.77
N GLN A 71 -11.28 -9.38 -17.65
CA GLN A 71 -10.24 -10.40 -17.47
C GLN A 71 -8.98 -9.82 -16.80
N ASP A 72 -9.00 -8.54 -16.48
CA ASP A 72 -7.86 -7.80 -15.96
C ASP A 72 -8.07 -7.47 -14.48
N GLU A 73 -7.35 -8.16 -13.59
CA GLU A 73 -7.53 -8.02 -12.13
C GLU A 73 -7.42 -6.57 -11.64
N LEU A 74 -6.50 -5.77 -12.22
CA LEU A 74 -6.32 -4.38 -11.81
C LEU A 74 -7.57 -3.55 -12.13
N LEU A 75 -8.09 -3.70 -13.34
CA LEU A 75 -9.25 -2.92 -13.78
C LEU A 75 -10.53 -3.40 -13.07
N VAL A 76 -10.66 -4.70 -12.84
CA VAL A 76 -11.78 -5.26 -12.05
C VAL A 76 -11.78 -4.69 -10.64
N ARG A 77 -10.66 -4.75 -9.91
CA ARG A 77 -10.60 -4.22 -8.53
C ARG A 77 -10.82 -2.72 -8.47
N ALA A 78 -10.29 -1.95 -9.42
CA ALA A 78 -10.51 -0.51 -9.47
C ALA A 78 -11.99 -0.17 -9.78
N ALA A 79 -12.63 -0.92 -10.68
CA ALA A 79 -14.06 -0.77 -11.00
C ALA A 79 -14.96 -1.18 -9.82
N GLU A 80 -14.62 -2.25 -9.10
CA GLU A 80 -15.31 -2.67 -7.87
C GLU A 80 -15.21 -1.61 -6.78
N THR A 81 -14.00 -1.07 -6.56
CA THR A 81 -13.78 0.03 -5.59
C THR A 81 -14.63 1.26 -5.93
N LEU A 82 -14.69 1.61 -7.23
CA LEU A 82 -15.53 2.70 -7.69
C LEU A 82 -17.03 2.40 -7.53
N ALA A 83 -17.46 1.17 -7.81
CA ALA A 83 -18.85 0.74 -7.63
C ALA A 83 -19.27 0.76 -6.15
N ASP A 84 -18.36 0.38 -5.23
CA ASP A 84 -18.55 0.50 -3.78
C ASP A 84 -18.72 1.97 -3.38
N ALA A 85 -17.84 2.86 -3.86
CA ALA A 85 -17.93 4.29 -3.58
C ALA A 85 -19.25 4.91 -4.08
N VAL A 86 -19.67 4.55 -5.30
CA VAL A 86 -20.99 4.94 -5.85
C VAL A 86 -22.13 4.41 -4.99
N GLN A 87 -22.07 3.14 -4.56
CA GLN A 87 -23.10 2.55 -3.71
C GLN A 87 -23.20 3.27 -2.37
N THR A 88 -22.06 3.59 -1.74
CA THR A 88 -22.01 4.38 -0.52
C THR A 88 -22.60 5.78 -0.72
N ARG A 89 -22.32 6.41 -1.87
CA ARG A 89 -22.75 7.78 -2.18
C ARG A 89 -24.23 7.89 -2.54
N THR A 90 -24.77 6.93 -3.29
CA THR A 90 -26.10 6.99 -3.92
C THR A 90 -27.10 5.98 -3.36
N GLY A 91 -26.63 5.00 -2.58
CA GLY A 91 -27.43 3.86 -2.11
C GLY A 91 -27.67 2.77 -3.17
N GLN A 92 -27.21 2.96 -4.41
CA GLN A 92 -27.37 2.00 -5.51
C GLN A 92 -26.02 1.57 -6.06
N ARG A 93 -25.82 0.26 -6.20
CA ARG A 93 -24.60 -0.28 -6.82
C ARG A 93 -24.74 -0.26 -8.34
N PRO A 94 -23.81 0.37 -9.08
CA PRO A 94 -23.84 0.36 -10.53
C PRO A 94 -23.50 -1.02 -11.09
N LEU A 95 -24.00 -1.34 -12.28
CA LEU A 95 -23.56 -2.50 -13.04
C LEU A 95 -22.12 -2.28 -13.54
N ILE A 96 -21.22 -3.24 -13.33
CA ILE A 96 -19.91 -3.24 -13.99
C ILE A 96 -20.04 -4.08 -15.27
N ALA A 97 -19.75 -3.49 -16.43
CA ALA A 97 -19.88 -4.14 -17.73
C ALA A 97 -18.82 -3.64 -18.72
N GLU A 98 -18.59 -4.39 -19.79
CA GLU A 98 -17.78 -3.93 -20.92
C GLU A 98 -18.64 -3.25 -21.99
N VAL A 99 -17.99 -2.47 -22.86
CA VAL A 99 -18.61 -1.90 -24.06
C VAL A 99 -19.34 -2.96 -24.90
N GLY A 100 -20.54 -2.60 -25.39
CA GLY A 100 -21.34 -3.47 -26.27
C GLY A 100 -22.35 -4.38 -25.55
N GLY A 101 -22.38 -4.39 -24.22
CA GLY A 101 -23.46 -5.01 -23.44
C GLY A 101 -24.77 -4.21 -23.44
N ASP A 102 -25.86 -4.84 -23.03
CA ASP A 102 -27.13 -4.15 -22.74
C ASP A 102 -26.97 -3.38 -21.43
N LEU A 103 -26.95 -2.04 -21.51
CA LEU A 103 -26.67 -1.16 -20.38
C LEU A 103 -27.95 -0.49 -19.90
N PRO A 104 -28.18 -0.39 -18.57
CA PRO A 104 -29.30 0.37 -18.04
C PRO A 104 -29.23 1.84 -18.48
N ALA A 105 -30.41 2.47 -18.60
CA ALA A 105 -30.51 3.91 -18.85
C ALA A 105 -30.12 4.70 -17.59
N GLY A 106 -29.59 5.91 -17.77
CA GLY A 106 -29.17 6.80 -16.69
C GLY A 106 -27.70 7.19 -16.77
N LEU A 107 -27.20 7.81 -15.70
CA LEU A 107 -25.82 8.27 -15.61
C LEU A 107 -24.85 7.08 -15.70
N ARG A 108 -23.80 7.21 -16.51
CA ARG A 108 -22.78 6.18 -16.71
C ARG A 108 -21.39 6.71 -16.43
N ILE A 109 -20.51 5.86 -15.91
CA ILE A 109 -19.08 6.12 -15.86
C ILE A 109 -18.42 5.30 -16.96
N ILE A 110 -17.72 5.92 -17.89
CA ILE A 110 -17.12 5.28 -19.07
C ILE A 110 -15.59 5.32 -18.91
N VAL A 111 -14.96 4.15 -18.95
CA VAL A 111 -13.54 3.98 -18.65
C VAL A 111 -12.76 3.51 -19.87
N GLY A 112 -11.65 4.19 -20.13
CA GLY A 112 -10.69 3.89 -21.18
C GLY A 112 -10.98 4.58 -22.50
N ALA A 113 -9.92 4.87 -23.26
CA ALA A 113 -9.99 5.61 -24.53
C ALA A 113 -10.84 4.90 -25.59
N GLN A 114 -10.90 3.57 -25.58
CA GLN A 114 -11.73 2.79 -26.53
C GLN A 114 -13.22 2.99 -26.26
N SER A 115 -13.61 3.10 -24.99
CA SER A 115 -14.99 3.30 -24.56
C SER A 115 -15.43 4.76 -24.67
N ALA A 116 -14.48 5.70 -24.57
CA ALA A 116 -14.70 7.15 -24.64
C ALA A 116 -13.89 7.79 -25.81
N PRO A 117 -14.27 7.55 -27.08
CA PRO A 117 -13.52 8.02 -28.25
C PRO A 117 -13.42 9.56 -28.34
N GLU A 118 -14.34 10.27 -27.70
CA GLU A 118 -14.32 11.74 -27.60
C GLU A 118 -13.12 12.23 -26.77
N LEU A 119 -12.77 11.49 -25.71
CA LEU A 119 -11.64 11.80 -24.82
C LEU A 119 -10.33 11.14 -25.28
N ALA A 120 -10.38 10.17 -26.20
CA ALA A 120 -9.18 9.55 -26.75
C ALA A 120 -8.23 10.56 -27.42
N LYS A 121 -8.75 11.67 -27.96
CA LYS A 121 -7.94 12.75 -28.56
C LYS A 121 -7.17 13.57 -27.53
N SER A 122 -7.64 13.57 -26.29
CA SER A 122 -7.03 14.25 -25.14
C SER A 122 -6.37 13.25 -24.18
N GLN A 123 -6.11 12.03 -24.63
CA GLN A 123 -5.47 11.02 -23.82
C GLN A 123 -4.11 11.54 -23.32
N PRO A 124 -3.84 11.50 -21.99
CA PRO A 124 -2.57 11.95 -21.46
C PRO A 124 -1.39 11.16 -22.01
N GLU A 125 -0.25 11.82 -22.25
CA GLU A 125 0.97 11.15 -22.74
C GLU A 125 1.61 10.25 -21.68
N SER A 126 1.49 10.63 -20.39
CA SER A 126 2.04 9.83 -19.30
C SER A 126 1.17 8.58 -19.06
N PRO A 127 1.75 7.37 -18.98
CA PRO A 127 0.99 6.14 -18.80
C PRO A 127 0.22 6.11 -17.47
N GLU A 128 0.66 6.89 -16.47
CA GLU A 128 0.05 6.97 -15.14
C GLU A 128 -0.92 8.16 -15.01
N ALA A 129 -0.95 9.06 -15.99
CA ALA A 129 -1.86 10.18 -15.98
C ALA A 129 -3.25 9.74 -16.43
N PHE A 130 -4.27 10.51 -16.02
CA PHE A 130 -5.65 10.30 -16.42
C PHE A 130 -6.41 11.61 -16.53
N THR A 131 -7.49 11.58 -17.30
CA THR A 131 -8.43 12.68 -17.46
C THR A 131 -9.81 12.26 -17.00
N LEU A 132 -10.42 13.08 -16.15
CA LEU A 132 -11.84 13.02 -15.78
C LEU A 132 -12.58 14.10 -16.57
N ALA A 133 -13.67 13.75 -17.24
CA ALA A 133 -14.43 14.73 -18.02
C ALA A 133 -15.88 14.31 -18.21
N SER A 134 -16.82 15.26 -18.20
CA SER A 134 -18.20 14.97 -18.60
C SER A 134 -18.27 14.62 -20.10
N LEU A 135 -19.10 13.64 -20.41
CA LEU A 135 -19.39 13.14 -21.75
C LEU A 135 -20.88 13.30 -22.05
N GLN A 136 -21.21 13.56 -23.31
CA GLN A 136 -22.57 13.46 -23.84
C GLN A 136 -22.61 12.36 -24.90
N PRO A 137 -22.66 11.08 -24.50
CA PRO A 137 -22.89 9.99 -25.45
C PRO A 137 -24.18 10.24 -26.24
N ALA A 138 -24.26 9.74 -27.47
CA ALA A 138 -25.38 10.01 -28.38
C ALA A 138 -26.75 9.79 -27.70
N GLY A 139 -27.53 10.88 -27.57
CA GLY A 139 -28.81 10.91 -26.85
C GLY A 139 -28.84 12.01 -25.78
N ASP A 140 -29.74 11.85 -24.80
CA ASP A 140 -29.86 12.75 -23.63
C ASP A 140 -29.13 12.20 -22.38
N ASP A 141 -28.46 11.05 -22.49
CA ASP A 141 -27.75 10.42 -21.36
C ASP A 141 -26.47 11.20 -21.03
N GLN A 142 -26.31 11.64 -19.78
CA GLN A 142 -25.05 12.19 -19.28
C GLN A 142 -24.10 11.05 -18.90
N ALA A 143 -22.81 11.23 -19.14
CA ALA A 143 -21.78 10.32 -18.64
C ALA A 143 -20.57 11.06 -18.07
N LEU A 144 -19.79 10.35 -17.26
CA LEU A 144 -18.48 10.78 -16.79
C LEU A 144 -17.43 9.85 -17.41
N GLY A 145 -16.48 10.42 -18.13
CA GLY A 145 -15.36 9.71 -18.72
C GLY A 145 -14.14 9.68 -17.80
N VAL A 146 -13.51 8.51 -17.71
CA VAL A 146 -12.20 8.30 -17.10
C VAL A 146 -11.27 7.75 -18.19
N VAL A 147 -10.28 8.53 -18.62
CA VAL A 147 -9.34 8.10 -19.66
C VAL A 147 -7.90 8.30 -19.20
N GLY A 148 -7.21 7.18 -18.98
CA GLY A 148 -5.80 7.10 -18.68
C GLY A 148 -4.91 7.16 -19.92
N GLY A 149 -3.66 7.57 -19.75
CA GLY A 149 -2.60 7.40 -20.76
C GLY A 149 -2.22 5.92 -20.98
N SER A 150 -2.61 5.04 -20.07
CA SER A 150 -2.53 3.58 -20.21
C SER A 150 -3.56 2.91 -19.31
N ARG A 151 -3.58 1.57 -19.32
CA ARG A 151 -4.29 0.73 -18.33
C ARG A 151 -4.09 1.19 -16.89
N LEU A 152 -2.87 1.58 -16.51
CA LEU A 152 -2.57 2.02 -15.15
C LEU A 152 -3.20 3.40 -14.85
N GLY A 153 -3.21 4.30 -15.83
CA GLY A 153 -3.92 5.57 -15.73
C GLY A 153 -5.43 5.38 -15.60
N ASP A 154 -6.03 4.44 -16.32
CA ASP A 154 -7.47 4.12 -16.19
C ASP A 154 -7.78 3.67 -14.75
N ALA A 155 -6.96 2.80 -14.18
CA ALA A 155 -7.09 2.37 -12.79
C ALA A 155 -6.94 3.52 -11.79
N TYR A 156 -5.90 4.35 -11.92
CA TYR A 156 -5.71 5.52 -11.06
C TYR A 156 -6.84 6.53 -11.18
N GLY A 157 -7.42 6.71 -12.36
CA GLY A 157 -8.58 7.57 -12.56
C GLY A 157 -9.82 7.05 -11.86
N MET A 158 -10.06 5.73 -11.88
CA MET A 158 -11.16 5.11 -11.13
C MET A 158 -10.97 5.25 -9.62
N TYR A 159 -9.77 5.00 -9.09
CA TYR A 159 -9.48 5.20 -7.66
C TYR A 159 -9.64 6.66 -7.23
N ARG A 160 -9.13 7.60 -8.04
CA ARG A 160 -9.30 9.03 -7.77
C ARG A 160 -10.77 9.43 -7.72
N LEU A 161 -11.57 8.93 -8.66
CA LEU A 161 -13.01 9.21 -8.70
C LEU A 161 -13.73 8.58 -7.50
N ALA A 162 -13.37 7.36 -7.11
CA ALA A 162 -13.90 6.72 -5.91
C ALA A 162 -13.64 7.57 -4.65
N ASP A 163 -12.41 8.08 -4.50
CA ASP A 163 -12.04 8.97 -3.39
C ASP A 163 -12.85 10.29 -3.42
N GLU A 164 -13.03 10.91 -4.58
CA GLU A 164 -13.83 12.15 -4.71
C GLU A 164 -15.30 11.92 -4.35
N LEU A 165 -15.87 10.78 -4.74
CA LEU A 165 -17.23 10.41 -4.38
C LEU A 165 -17.38 10.20 -2.87
N LEU A 166 -16.43 9.49 -2.24
CA LEU A 166 -16.42 9.27 -0.79
C LEU A 166 -16.16 10.55 0.00
N ALA A 167 -15.37 11.46 -0.55
CA ALA A 167 -15.14 12.79 0.01
C ALA A 167 -16.37 13.72 -0.14
N GLY A 168 -17.40 13.29 -0.85
CA GLY A 168 -18.64 14.06 -0.99
C GLY A 168 -18.53 15.23 -1.96
N VAL A 169 -17.61 15.16 -2.93
CA VAL A 169 -17.45 16.20 -3.95
C VAL A 169 -18.75 16.37 -4.73
N ASP A 170 -19.10 17.62 -5.02
CA ASP A 170 -20.34 18.01 -5.68
C ASP A 170 -20.34 17.59 -7.15
N ASP A 171 -21.47 17.11 -7.64
CA ASP A 171 -21.70 16.75 -9.03
C ASP A 171 -21.33 17.90 -9.98
N ALA A 172 -21.66 19.15 -9.64
CA ALA A 172 -21.30 20.31 -10.45
C ALA A 172 -19.78 20.45 -10.61
N VAL A 173 -18.98 19.97 -9.65
CA VAL A 173 -17.52 19.93 -9.73
C VAL A 173 -17.06 18.72 -10.54
N LEU A 174 -17.59 17.53 -10.28
CA LEU A 174 -17.25 16.30 -11.00
C LEU A 174 -17.56 16.38 -12.50
N PHE A 175 -18.68 17.02 -12.86
CA PHE A 175 -19.14 17.22 -14.23
C PHE A 175 -18.72 18.56 -14.83
N SER A 176 -17.80 19.27 -14.19
CA SER A 176 -17.28 20.55 -14.70
C SER A 176 -16.31 20.34 -15.88
N GLN A 177 -15.34 21.23 -16.01
CA GLN A 177 -14.32 21.17 -17.05
C GLN A 177 -13.46 19.91 -16.92
N PRO A 178 -12.95 19.37 -18.05
CA PRO A 178 -12.01 18.26 -18.03
C PRO A 178 -10.84 18.50 -17.07
N GLN A 179 -10.59 17.56 -16.17
CA GLN A 179 -9.49 17.59 -15.22
C GLN A 179 -8.47 16.53 -15.59
N THR A 180 -7.24 16.94 -15.92
CA THR A 180 -6.15 16.00 -16.16
C THR A 180 -5.22 15.98 -14.96
N VAL A 181 -5.00 14.79 -14.42
CA VAL A 181 -4.12 14.54 -13.28
C VAL A 181 -2.88 13.84 -13.78
N VAL A 182 -1.72 14.44 -13.51
CA VAL A 182 -0.40 13.88 -13.81
C VAL A 182 0.34 13.71 -12.48
N PRO A 183 0.80 12.49 -12.12
CA PRO A 183 1.60 12.30 -10.93
C PRO A 183 2.85 13.19 -10.95
N ALA A 184 3.07 13.97 -9.89
CA ALA A 184 4.20 14.89 -9.79
C ALA A 184 5.56 14.17 -9.64
N MET A 185 5.54 12.98 -9.05
CA MET A 185 6.73 12.16 -8.84
C MET A 185 6.63 10.92 -9.72
N SER A 186 7.67 10.66 -10.52
CA SER A 186 7.75 9.48 -11.38
C SER A 186 7.98 8.18 -10.61
N ARG A 187 8.47 8.27 -9.37
CA ARG A 187 8.70 7.12 -8.48
C ARG A 187 8.01 7.36 -7.15
N ARG A 188 7.09 6.48 -6.81
CA ARG A 188 6.27 6.54 -5.60
C ARG A 188 6.37 5.15 -4.98
N LEU A 189 7.36 5.03 -4.10
CA LEU A 189 7.84 3.76 -3.57
C LEU A 189 7.31 3.55 -2.16
N VAL A 190 6.97 2.30 -1.85
CA VAL A 190 6.60 1.84 -0.50
C VAL A 190 7.49 0.67 -0.10
N ASP A 191 7.63 0.41 1.20
CA ASP A 191 8.25 -0.83 1.69
C ASP A 191 7.21 -1.97 1.75
N LEU A 192 7.51 -3.08 2.44
CA LEU A 192 6.59 -4.22 2.59
C LEU A 192 5.50 -3.99 3.64
N GLY A 193 5.52 -2.85 4.36
CA GLY A 193 4.60 -2.58 5.45
C GLY A 193 4.57 -3.71 6.49
N ALA A 194 3.36 -4.18 6.80
CA ALA A 194 3.11 -5.23 7.78
C ALA A 194 2.78 -6.61 7.17
N VAL A 195 3.13 -6.84 5.90
CA VAL A 195 2.91 -8.12 5.24
C VAL A 195 3.67 -9.23 5.97
N GLY A 196 2.99 -10.34 6.26
CA GLY A 196 3.59 -11.47 6.98
C GLY A 196 3.80 -11.26 8.48
N ILE A 197 3.23 -10.18 9.06
CA ILE A 197 3.19 -9.96 10.51
C ILE A 197 1.86 -10.49 11.06
N PRO A 198 1.87 -11.37 12.07
CA PRO A 198 0.65 -11.83 12.73
C PRO A 198 -0.19 -10.67 13.29
N GLN A 199 -1.48 -10.63 12.94
CA GLN A 199 -2.44 -9.64 13.44
C GLN A 199 -3.04 -10.09 14.79
N ASP A 200 -2.19 -10.41 15.77
CA ASP A 200 -2.61 -10.84 17.10
C ASP A 200 -2.22 -9.78 18.16
N PRO A 201 -3.19 -8.96 18.63
CA PRO A 201 -2.92 -7.95 19.64
C PRO A 201 -2.55 -8.56 21.01
N THR A 202 -2.89 -9.81 21.27
CA THR A 202 -2.55 -10.48 22.54
C THR A 202 -1.08 -10.92 22.60
N GLY A 203 -0.42 -11.04 21.45
CA GLY A 203 1.02 -11.29 21.34
C GLY A 203 1.88 -10.05 21.52
N TRP A 204 1.28 -8.86 21.64
CA TRP A 204 2.02 -7.61 21.83
C TRP A 204 2.43 -7.42 23.30
N ASP A 205 3.74 -7.41 23.56
CA ASP A 205 4.30 -7.11 24.88
C ASP A 205 4.62 -5.61 25.00
N PRO A 206 3.86 -4.82 25.79
CA PRO A 206 4.09 -3.39 25.96
C PRO A 206 5.46 -3.06 26.57
N ALA A 207 6.10 -4.02 27.26
CA ALA A 207 7.43 -3.84 27.84
C ALA A 207 8.55 -4.13 26.83
N ASN A 208 8.23 -4.71 25.67
CA ASN A 208 9.19 -5.10 24.64
C ASN A 208 9.05 -4.24 23.39
N TYR A 209 9.72 -3.08 23.41
CA TYR A 209 9.82 -2.19 22.25
C TYR A 209 10.89 -2.67 21.24
N SER A 210 10.82 -3.96 20.87
CA SER A 210 11.67 -4.50 19.81
C SER A 210 11.15 -4.02 18.44
N HIS A 211 12.04 -3.47 17.63
CA HIS A 211 11.75 -3.17 16.22
C HIS A 211 11.85 -4.40 15.31
N HIS A 212 12.09 -5.59 15.88
CA HIS A 212 12.05 -6.83 15.12
C HIS A 212 10.59 -7.22 14.85
N LEU A 213 10.11 -6.90 13.65
CA LEU A 213 8.72 -7.10 13.23
C LEU A 213 8.30 -8.57 13.12
N ARG A 214 9.24 -9.52 13.21
CA ARG A 214 8.99 -10.97 13.09
C ARG A 214 8.23 -11.32 11.79
N ALA A 215 8.33 -10.48 10.77
CA ALA A 215 7.69 -10.70 9.49
C ALA A 215 8.22 -12.00 8.89
N PHE A 216 7.31 -12.83 8.36
CA PHE A 216 7.62 -14.12 7.73
C PHE A 216 8.21 -15.18 8.67
N GLU A 217 8.23 -14.98 9.99
CA GLU A 217 8.86 -15.94 10.90
C GLU A 217 8.21 -17.32 10.84
N ASP A 218 6.89 -17.37 10.65
CA ASP A 218 6.14 -18.63 10.51
C ASP A 218 6.27 -19.26 9.11
N VAL A 219 6.87 -18.55 8.15
CA VAL A 219 7.13 -19.07 6.79
C VAL A 219 8.42 -19.88 6.76
N PHE A 220 9.43 -19.48 7.53
CA PHE A 220 10.75 -20.11 7.47
C PHE A 220 10.88 -21.27 8.46
N LEU A 221 11.26 -22.44 7.95
CA LEU A 221 11.52 -23.64 8.75
C LEU A 221 13.02 -23.80 9.01
N ALA A 222 13.38 -24.31 10.19
CA ALA A 222 14.77 -24.54 10.56
C ALA A 222 15.44 -25.67 9.73
N GLU A 223 14.64 -26.61 9.25
CA GLU A 223 15.05 -27.77 8.46
C GLU A 223 14.23 -27.86 7.17
N ALA A 224 14.65 -28.71 6.23
CA ALA A 224 13.91 -28.97 5.00
C ALA A 224 12.43 -29.29 5.30
N PRO A 225 11.46 -28.74 4.54
CA PRO A 225 11.62 -28.04 3.26
C PRO A 225 12.00 -26.55 3.34
N TYR A 226 12.44 -26.03 4.50
CA TYR A 226 12.87 -24.65 4.77
C TYR A 226 11.80 -23.56 4.59
N VAL A 227 10.71 -23.86 3.88
CA VAL A 227 9.54 -23.01 3.71
C VAL A 227 8.28 -23.81 4.03
N ASP A 228 7.48 -23.30 4.95
CA ASP A 228 6.11 -23.76 5.16
C ASP A 228 5.23 -23.23 4.01
N GLN A 229 4.81 -24.13 3.13
CA GLN A 229 4.07 -23.78 1.91
C GLN A 229 2.67 -23.23 2.20
N GLU A 230 2.03 -23.67 3.28
CA GLU A 230 0.70 -23.19 3.66
C GLU A 230 0.81 -21.75 4.17
N LYS A 231 1.79 -21.50 5.06
CA LYS A 231 2.07 -20.15 5.56
C LYS A 231 2.56 -19.21 4.47
N PHE A 232 3.37 -19.71 3.53
CA PHE A 232 3.78 -18.93 2.37
C PHE A 232 2.59 -18.50 1.50
N ALA A 233 1.63 -19.39 1.25
CA ALA A 233 0.43 -19.06 0.49
C ALA A 233 -0.45 -18.01 1.20
N GLU A 234 -0.60 -18.09 2.53
CA GLU A 234 -1.29 -17.06 3.32
C GLU A 234 -0.62 -15.69 3.15
N VAL A 235 0.71 -15.62 3.26
CA VAL A 235 1.45 -14.37 3.12
C VAL A 235 1.44 -13.86 1.68
N GLN A 236 1.44 -14.74 0.69
CA GLN A 236 1.31 -14.37 -0.71
C GLN A 236 -0.03 -13.65 -0.98
N ALA A 237 -1.12 -14.16 -0.41
CA ALA A 237 -2.43 -13.50 -0.51
C ALA A 237 -2.42 -12.11 0.17
N GLN A 238 -1.83 -12.01 1.37
CA GLN A 238 -1.66 -10.72 2.05
C GLN A 238 -0.84 -9.73 1.22
N PHE A 239 0.24 -10.20 0.60
CA PHE A 239 1.08 -9.37 -0.25
C PHE A 239 0.33 -8.87 -1.50
N ALA A 240 -0.46 -9.74 -2.13
CA ALA A 240 -1.31 -9.35 -3.26
C ALA A 240 -2.30 -8.25 -2.86
N ASP A 241 -3.00 -8.40 -1.73
CA ASP A 241 -3.92 -7.37 -1.24
C ASP A 241 -3.20 -6.07 -0.83
N TYR A 242 -1.98 -6.18 -0.28
CA TYR A 242 -1.14 -5.02 0.00
C TYR A 242 -0.78 -4.26 -1.28
N VAL A 243 -0.30 -4.96 -2.32
CA VAL A 243 0.03 -4.37 -3.62
C VAL A 243 -1.16 -3.61 -4.20
N GLN A 244 -2.35 -4.22 -4.20
CA GLN A 244 -3.56 -3.60 -4.72
C GLN A 244 -3.91 -2.31 -3.97
N ARG A 245 -3.78 -2.32 -2.65
CA ARG A 245 -3.99 -1.13 -1.82
C ARG A 245 -2.97 -0.04 -2.10
N MET A 246 -1.70 -0.40 -2.28
CA MET A 246 -0.65 0.57 -2.57
C MET A 246 -0.81 1.20 -3.96
N ILE A 247 -1.30 0.43 -4.93
CA ILE A 247 -1.72 0.95 -6.24
C ILE A 247 -2.87 1.94 -6.06
N ALA A 248 -3.89 1.66 -5.24
CA ALA A 248 -4.98 2.61 -4.99
C ALA A 248 -4.48 3.95 -4.42
N TYR A 249 -3.43 3.94 -3.59
CA TYR A 249 -2.75 5.15 -3.11
C TYR A 249 -1.81 5.82 -4.13
N GLY A 250 -1.77 5.30 -5.36
CA GLY A 250 -0.97 5.83 -6.44
C GLY A 250 0.47 5.35 -6.46
N ASN A 251 0.89 4.41 -5.60
CA ASN A 251 2.27 3.90 -5.62
C ASN A 251 2.53 3.06 -6.88
N ASN A 252 3.77 3.09 -7.35
CA ASN A 252 4.19 2.41 -8.58
C ASN A 252 5.48 1.58 -8.42
N GLY A 253 5.93 1.39 -7.18
CA GLY A 253 7.04 0.50 -6.88
C GLY A 253 7.04 0.07 -5.42
N ILE A 254 7.61 -1.09 -5.17
CA ILE A 254 7.80 -1.67 -3.84
C ILE A 254 9.29 -1.92 -3.63
N VAL A 255 9.79 -1.54 -2.46
CA VAL A 255 11.13 -1.83 -2.00
C VAL A 255 11.09 -3.13 -1.22
N ILE A 256 11.74 -4.17 -1.75
CA ILE A 256 11.88 -5.47 -1.10
C ILE A 256 13.26 -5.50 -0.43
N PRO A 257 13.35 -5.37 0.91
CA PRO A 257 14.62 -5.51 1.60
C PRO A 257 15.13 -6.94 1.50
N GLY A 258 16.46 -7.13 1.61
CA GLY A 258 17.04 -8.47 1.67
C GLY A 258 16.98 -9.27 0.36
N PHE A 259 16.82 -8.63 -0.81
CA PHE A 259 16.74 -9.30 -2.12
C PHE A 259 17.79 -10.40 -2.35
N LEU A 260 19.03 -10.20 -1.87
CA LEU A 260 20.11 -11.18 -2.00
C LEU A 260 19.83 -12.50 -1.25
N GLU A 261 18.99 -12.48 -0.22
CA GLU A 261 18.56 -13.66 0.54
C GLU A 261 17.48 -14.48 -0.21
N PHE A 262 16.98 -13.98 -1.34
CA PHE A 262 15.90 -14.62 -2.12
C PHE A 262 16.35 -15.08 -3.50
N ILE A 263 17.65 -15.00 -3.80
CA ILE A 263 18.20 -15.43 -5.09
C ILE A 263 19.29 -16.48 -4.88
N ASN A 264 19.34 -17.48 -5.75
CA ASN A 264 20.49 -18.37 -5.82
C ASN A 264 21.50 -17.88 -6.87
N PHE A 265 22.70 -18.42 -6.82
CA PHE A 265 23.81 -18.07 -7.71
C PHE A 265 24.20 -19.21 -8.65
N ASP A 266 23.27 -20.14 -8.90
CA ASP A 266 23.50 -21.36 -9.69
C ASP A 266 23.90 -21.06 -11.15
N HIS A 267 23.58 -19.88 -11.65
CA HIS A 267 23.92 -19.43 -13.01
C HIS A 267 25.20 -18.58 -13.10
N ILE A 268 25.90 -18.33 -11.99
CA ILE A 268 27.18 -17.62 -12.01
C ILE A 268 28.32 -18.63 -12.18
N GLY A 269 29.07 -18.52 -13.27
CA GLY A 269 30.25 -19.34 -13.49
C GLY A 269 29.92 -20.83 -13.59
N ASP A 270 30.48 -21.62 -12.68
CA ASP A 270 30.19 -23.05 -12.53
C ASP A 270 29.03 -23.36 -11.56
N GLY A 271 28.37 -22.34 -11.03
CA GLY A 271 27.28 -22.45 -10.06
C GLY A 271 27.74 -22.61 -8.61
N PHE A 272 29.04 -22.70 -8.35
CA PHE A 272 29.63 -22.87 -7.01
C PHE A 272 30.60 -21.76 -6.61
N GLU A 273 30.75 -20.73 -7.43
CA GLU A 273 31.68 -19.62 -7.17
C GLU A 273 31.30 -18.81 -5.91
N VAL A 274 30.00 -18.71 -5.60
CA VAL A 274 29.50 -17.96 -4.43
C VAL A 274 29.25 -18.88 -3.23
N TYR A 275 28.54 -19.99 -3.44
CA TYR A 275 28.28 -21.00 -2.42
C TYR A 275 28.80 -22.35 -2.89
N SER A 276 29.60 -23.02 -2.06
CA SER A 276 30.10 -24.35 -2.37
C SER A 276 28.95 -25.37 -2.51
N ALA A 277 29.21 -26.48 -3.20
CA ALA A 277 28.22 -27.51 -3.47
C ALA A 277 27.59 -28.11 -2.19
N ASP A 278 28.32 -28.10 -1.07
CA ASP A 278 27.93 -28.59 0.25
C ASP A 278 27.39 -27.50 1.18
N SER A 279 27.18 -26.27 0.68
CA SER A 279 26.69 -25.16 1.49
C SER A 279 25.23 -25.34 1.88
N ASP A 280 24.94 -25.29 3.19
CA ASP A 280 23.58 -25.25 3.73
C ASP A 280 22.78 -24.05 3.20
N TYR A 281 23.45 -22.94 2.84
CA TYR A 281 22.78 -21.79 2.22
C TYR A 281 22.18 -22.17 0.87
N ARG A 282 22.87 -22.99 0.07
CA ARG A 282 22.37 -23.45 -1.22
C ARG A 282 21.14 -24.35 -1.05
N ALA A 283 21.15 -25.23 -0.04
CA ALA A 283 20.02 -26.10 0.28
C ALA A 283 18.74 -25.32 0.67
N ARG A 284 18.87 -24.11 1.23
CA ARG A 284 17.74 -23.24 1.60
C ARG A 284 17.08 -22.51 0.42
N HIS A 285 17.75 -22.46 -0.73
CA HIS A 285 17.27 -21.76 -1.93
C HIS A 285 16.71 -22.71 -3.01
N LEU A 286 16.61 -24.02 -2.70
CA LEU A 286 16.12 -25.08 -3.59
C LEU A 286 14.76 -25.58 -3.12
#